data_AF-W7BQE7-F1
#
_entry.id   AF-W7BQE7-F1
#
_cell.length_a   1.000
_cell.length_b   1.000
_cell.length_c   1.000
_cell.angle_alpha   90.00
_cell.angle_beta   90.00
_cell.angle_gamma   90.00
#
_symmetry.space_group_name_H-M   'P 1'
#
loop_
_entity.id
_entity.type
_entity.pdbx_description
1 polymer ?
#
loop_
_entity_poly.entity_id
_entity_poly.type
_entity_poly.pdbx_seq_one_letter_code
_entity_poly.pdbx_strand_id
1 'polypeptide(L)'
;MKRNKRLPIILTCAILGSYVLLPTVEVKAAAKVSTWDLVDSGKHMDYDGNSKYMSQVKFGAGLWNAHKKGVIRPDSASVIEDVYCSDVSVNNSTNATTYSNGRLVFNKKKYGQVIY
;
A
#
# COMPACT_ATOMS: atom_id res chain seq x y z
N MET A 1 44.32 15.05 30.18
CA MET A 1 42.85 15.24 30.13
C MET A 1 42.17 13.87 29.96
N LYS A 2 41.49 13.32 30.97
CA LYS A 2 40.83 12.00 30.89
C LYS A 2 39.49 12.12 30.16
N ARG A 3 39.36 11.49 28.98
CA ARG A 3 38.08 11.41 28.23
C ARG A 3 37.05 10.62 29.04
N ASN A 4 35.94 11.25 29.39
CA ASN A 4 34.86 10.63 30.16
C ASN A 4 34.02 9.72 29.25
N LYS A 5 34.34 8.42 29.22
CA LYS A 5 33.69 7.42 28.34
C LYS A 5 32.21 7.16 28.66
N ARG A 6 31.69 7.72 29.76
CA ARG A 6 30.30 7.56 30.19
C ARG A 6 29.33 8.41 29.36
N LEU A 7 29.77 9.59 28.91
CA LEU A 7 28.95 10.51 28.13
C LEU A 7 28.48 9.94 26.77
N PRO A 8 29.33 9.30 25.94
CA PRO A 8 28.87 8.70 24.69
C PRO A 8 27.92 7.52 24.92
N ILE A 9 28.13 6.71 25.98
CA ILE A 9 27.26 5.56 26.29
C ILE A 9 25.85 6.04 26.68
N ILE A 10 25.75 7.08 27.53
CA ILE A 10 24.47 7.67 27.91
C ILE A 10 23.73 8.23 26.68
N LEU A 11 24.45 8.88 25.76
CA LEU A 11 23.88 9.41 24.53
C LEU A 11 23.36 8.30 23.60
N THR A 12 24.11 7.21 23.44
CA THR A 12 23.69 6.04 22.65
C THR A 12 22.47 5.36 23.27
N CYS A 13 22.42 5.19 24.60
CA CYS A 13 21.27 4.62 25.29
C CYS A 13 20.02 5.51 25.20
N ALA A 14 20.18 6.84 25.25
CA ALA A 14 19.06 7.78 25.09
C ALA A 14 18.46 7.72 23.67
N ILE A 15 19.31 7.61 22.65
CA ILE A 15 18.88 7.48 21.26
C ILE A 15 18.16 6.14 21.05
N LEU A 16 18.75 5.02 21.49
CA LEU A 16 18.11 3.69 21.37
C LEU A 16 16.80 3.60 22.18
N GLY A 17 16.75 4.20 23.37
CA GLY A 17 15.53 4.24 24.20
C GLY A 17 14.40 5.07 23.57
N SER A 18 14.73 6.12 22.82
CA SER A 18 13.73 6.94 22.11
C SER A 18 13.01 6.18 20.99
N TYR A 19 13.65 5.19 20.37
CA TYR A 19 13.02 4.34 19.35
C TYR A 19 12.02 3.32 19.94
N VAL A 20 12.17 2.94 21.22
CA VAL A 20 11.30 1.95 21.89
C VAL A 20 10.01 2.59 22.42
N LEU A 21 9.99 3.93 22.59
CA LEU A 21 8.85 4.69 23.13
C LEU A 21 7.93 5.28 22.06
N LEU A 22 8.12 4.94 20.78
CA LEU A 22 7.19 5.36 19.73
C LEU A 22 5.86 4.62 19.94
N PRO A 23 4.74 5.32 20.18
CA PRO A 23 3.45 4.65 20.35
C PRO A 23 3.13 3.90 19.05
N THR A 24 3.02 2.58 19.13
CA THR A 24 2.53 1.78 18.01
C THR A 24 1.05 2.08 17.84
N VAL A 25 0.69 2.77 16.76
CA VAL A 25 -0.70 3.01 16.41
C VAL A 25 -1.30 1.73 15.81
N GLU A 26 -2.35 1.20 16.43
CA GLU A 26 -3.15 0.15 15.81
C GLU A 26 -3.99 0.76 14.68
N VAL A 27 -3.61 0.47 13.44
CA VAL A 27 -4.43 0.80 12.27
C VAL A 27 -5.34 -0.39 11.98
N LYS A 28 -6.65 -0.25 12.24
CA LYS A 28 -7.63 -1.27 11.87
C LYS A 28 -8.02 -1.12 10.40
N ALA A 29 -7.48 -1.99 9.56
CA ALA A 29 -7.92 -2.14 8.17
C ALA A 29 -8.94 -3.28 8.08
N ALA A 30 -10.16 -2.98 7.61
CA ALA A 30 -11.14 -4.00 7.25
C ALA A 30 -11.06 -4.22 5.74
N ALA A 31 -10.65 -5.43 5.33
CA ALA A 31 -10.74 -5.88 3.95
C ALA A 31 -11.96 -6.79 3.78
N LYS A 32 -12.77 -6.56 2.76
CA LYS A 32 -13.86 -7.45 2.37
C LYS A 32 -13.51 -8.09 1.05
N VAL A 33 -13.46 -9.42 1.02
CA VAL A 33 -13.35 -10.18 -0.23
C VAL A 33 -14.67 -10.04 -0.98
N SER A 34 -14.59 -9.62 -2.24
CA SER A 34 -15.76 -9.54 -3.10
C SER A 34 -16.17 -10.94 -3.59
N THR A 35 -17.45 -11.15 -3.89
CA THR A 35 -17.97 -12.45 -4.36
C THR A 35 -17.74 -12.71 -5.84
N TRP A 36 -17.15 -11.75 -6.54
CA TRP A 36 -16.85 -11.82 -7.96
C TRP A 36 -15.34 -11.98 -8.16
N ASP A 37 -14.99 -12.64 -9.25
CA ASP A 37 -13.62 -12.77 -9.71
C ASP A 37 -13.50 -12.21 -11.14
N LEU A 38 -12.31 -11.73 -11.48
CA LEU A 38 -11.95 -11.25 -12.81
C LEU A 38 -10.83 -12.13 -13.38
N VAL A 39 -10.85 -13.43 -13.03
CA VAL A 39 -9.73 -14.32 -13.35
C VAL A 39 -9.82 -14.72 -14.82
N ASP A 40 -8.91 -14.17 -15.61
CA ASP A 40 -8.80 -14.47 -17.03
C ASP A 40 -8.10 -15.83 -17.30
N SER A 41 -7.77 -16.11 -18.56
CA SER A 41 -7.00 -17.30 -18.94
C SER A 41 -5.54 -17.23 -18.53
N GLY A 42 -4.97 -16.02 -18.43
CA GLY A 42 -3.61 -15.78 -17.99
C GLY A 42 -3.38 -16.09 -16.51
N LYS A 43 -4.43 -16.12 -15.69
CA LYS A 43 -4.38 -16.35 -14.23
C LYS A 43 -3.47 -15.34 -13.50
N HIS A 44 -3.27 -14.19 -14.11
CA HIS A 44 -2.61 -13.05 -13.52
C HIS A 44 -3.66 -12.00 -13.13
N MET A 45 -3.26 -11.05 -12.29
CA MET A 45 -4.00 -9.80 -12.09
C MET A 45 -3.15 -8.68 -12.69
N ASP A 46 -3.63 -8.15 -13.79
CA ASP A 46 -2.95 -7.17 -14.61
C ASP A 46 -3.50 -5.78 -14.32
N TYR A 47 -2.63 -4.88 -13.87
CA TYR A 47 -3.05 -3.55 -13.45
C TYR A 47 -2.46 -2.45 -14.34
N ASP A 48 -3.32 -1.49 -14.68
CA ASP A 48 -2.94 -0.19 -15.24
C ASP A 48 -3.70 0.93 -14.51
N GLY A 49 -3.38 2.18 -14.79
CA GLY A 49 -4.22 3.28 -14.38
C GLY A 49 -3.58 4.65 -14.42
N ASN A 50 -4.44 5.66 -14.30
CA ASN A 50 -4.06 7.08 -14.24
C ASN A 50 -4.17 7.68 -12.83
N SER A 51 -4.31 6.84 -11.80
CA SER A 51 -4.40 7.28 -10.41
C SER A 51 -3.13 7.99 -9.92
N LYS A 52 -3.27 9.00 -9.05
CA LYS A 52 -2.14 9.57 -8.31
C LYS A 52 -1.48 8.53 -7.38
N TYR A 53 -2.18 7.44 -7.04
CA TYR A 53 -1.78 6.46 -6.04
C TYR A 53 -1.20 5.16 -6.64
N MET A 54 -0.74 5.20 -7.89
CA MET A 54 -0.15 4.03 -8.56
C MET A 54 1.10 3.50 -7.86
N SER A 55 1.85 4.34 -7.13
CA SER A 55 2.99 3.87 -6.34
C SER A 55 2.57 2.94 -5.21
N GLN A 56 1.43 3.20 -4.56
CA GLN A 56 0.85 2.32 -3.56
C GLN A 56 0.32 1.02 -4.17
N VAL A 57 -0.28 1.07 -5.37
CA VAL A 57 -0.69 -0.13 -6.12
C VAL A 57 0.52 -1.02 -6.39
N LYS A 58 1.60 -0.43 -6.92
CA LYS A 58 2.86 -1.14 -7.19
C LYS A 58 3.48 -1.73 -5.92
N PHE A 59 3.43 -1.00 -4.80
CA PHE A 59 3.90 -1.50 -3.52
C PHE A 59 3.08 -2.69 -3.02
N GLY A 60 1.75 -2.59 -3.08
CA GLY A 60 0.85 -3.70 -2.71
C GLY A 60 1.04 -4.93 -3.60
N ALA A 61 1.19 -4.74 -4.91
CA ALA A 61 1.53 -5.81 -5.85
C ALA A 61 2.85 -6.49 -5.49
N GLY A 62 3.87 -5.70 -5.12
CA GLY A 62 5.16 -6.20 -4.65
C GLY A 62 5.06 -7.02 -3.35
N LEU A 63 4.30 -6.53 -2.36
CA LEU A 63 4.06 -7.26 -1.12
C LEU A 63 3.39 -8.61 -1.36
N TRP A 64 2.37 -8.67 -2.21
CA TRP A 64 1.72 -9.93 -2.56
C TRP A 64 2.67 -10.86 -3.31
N ASN A 65 3.41 -10.33 -4.29
CA ASN A 65 4.35 -11.12 -5.07
C ASN A 65 5.54 -11.64 -4.24
N ALA A 66 5.90 -10.99 -3.13
CA ALA A 66 6.88 -11.51 -2.18
C ALA A 66 6.36 -12.77 -1.45
N HIS A 67 5.04 -12.88 -1.26
CA HIS A 67 4.39 -14.08 -0.74
C HIS A 67 4.17 -15.14 -1.84
N LYS A 68 3.64 -14.75 -3.01
CA LYS A 68 3.43 -15.64 -4.17
C LYS A 68 3.87 -14.97 -5.47
N LYS A 69 5.01 -15.40 -6.00
CA LYS A 69 5.69 -14.76 -7.13
C LYS A 69 4.83 -14.68 -8.39
N GLY A 70 4.80 -13.49 -9.00
CA GLY A 70 4.29 -13.27 -10.35
C GLY A 70 2.78 -13.27 -10.51
N VAL A 71 2.01 -13.17 -9.43
CA VAL A 71 0.55 -13.18 -9.51
C VAL A 71 0.00 -11.84 -9.99
N ILE A 72 0.57 -10.72 -9.54
CA ILE A 72 0.11 -9.38 -9.88
C ILE A 72 1.18 -8.68 -10.72
N ARG A 73 0.85 -8.18 -11.91
CA ARG A 73 1.84 -7.56 -12.82
C ARG A 73 1.28 -6.26 -13.42
N PRO A 74 2.15 -5.31 -13.80
CA PRO A 74 1.71 -4.17 -14.58
C PRO A 74 1.23 -4.62 -15.96
N ASP A 75 0.28 -3.88 -16.51
CA ASP A 75 -0.16 -4.04 -17.88
C ASP A 75 0.95 -3.70 -18.90
N SER A 76 0.81 -4.20 -20.14
CA SER A 76 1.74 -3.96 -21.25
C SER A 76 1.02 -4.18 -22.58
N ALA A 77 1.57 -3.75 -23.73
CA ALA A 77 0.90 -3.90 -25.03
C ALA A 77 0.51 -5.35 -25.46
N SER A 78 1.02 -6.38 -24.77
CA SER A 78 0.67 -7.79 -24.98
C SER A 78 -0.12 -8.42 -23.83
N VAL A 79 -0.51 -7.60 -22.86
CA VAL A 79 -1.33 -7.92 -21.69
C VAL A 79 -2.53 -6.95 -21.77
N ILE A 80 -3.72 -7.37 -21.36
CA ILE A 80 -4.87 -6.46 -21.29
C ILE A 80 -5.15 -6.30 -19.80
N GLU A 81 -5.39 -5.08 -19.35
CA GLU A 81 -5.57 -4.82 -17.93
C GLU A 81 -6.86 -5.46 -17.39
N ASP A 82 -6.73 -6.22 -16.31
CA ASP A 82 -7.87 -6.73 -15.54
C ASP A 82 -8.44 -5.66 -14.61
N VAL A 83 -7.56 -4.77 -14.13
CA VAL A 83 -7.90 -3.71 -13.18
C VAL A 83 -7.33 -2.37 -13.63
N TYR A 84 -8.23 -1.45 -13.97
CA TYR A 84 -7.91 -0.04 -14.22
C TYR A 84 -8.06 0.81 -12.95
N CYS A 85 -6.96 1.41 -12.53
CA CYS A 85 -6.83 2.23 -11.34
C CYS A 85 -7.07 3.71 -11.65
N SER A 86 -8.04 4.34 -11.01
CA SER A 86 -8.39 5.74 -11.22
C SER A 86 -8.75 6.45 -9.92
N ASP A 87 -8.94 7.76 -9.97
CA ASP A 87 -9.26 8.55 -8.79
C ASP A 87 -10.63 9.23 -8.88
N VAL A 88 -11.31 9.38 -7.75
CA VAL A 88 -12.55 10.17 -7.60
C VAL A 88 -12.51 11.07 -6.37
N SER A 89 -13.41 12.06 -6.34
CA SER A 89 -13.54 13.03 -5.25
C SER A 89 -14.91 12.93 -4.57
N VAL A 90 -15.15 11.85 -3.84
CA VAL A 90 -16.45 11.56 -3.20
C VAL A 90 -16.46 11.89 -1.70
N ASN A 91 -17.58 12.37 -1.19
CA ASN A 91 -17.76 12.72 0.23
C ASN A 91 -18.30 11.51 1.01
N ASN A 92 -17.45 10.52 1.25
CA ASN A 92 -17.76 9.37 2.10
C ASN A 92 -16.52 8.95 2.92
N SER A 93 -16.66 7.90 3.73
CA SER A 93 -15.59 7.37 4.57
C SER A 93 -14.79 6.25 3.90
N THR A 94 -14.99 6.01 2.60
CA THR A 94 -14.34 4.92 1.87
C THR A 94 -13.05 5.42 1.23
N ASN A 95 -11.94 4.73 1.51
CA ASN A 95 -10.61 5.07 0.97
C ASN A 95 -10.46 4.67 -0.50
N ALA A 96 -10.89 3.45 -0.84
CA ALA A 96 -10.89 2.94 -2.21
C ALA A 96 -12.03 1.93 -2.39
N THR A 97 -12.52 1.81 -3.62
CA THR A 97 -13.62 0.89 -3.99
C THR A 97 -13.21 0.08 -5.21
N THR A 98 -13.46 -1.23 -5.17
CA THR A 98 -13.32 -2.13 -6.31
C THR A 98 -14.67 -2.41 -6.96
N TYR A 99 -14.68 -2.62 -8.27
CA TYR A 99 -15.87 -2.91 -9.07
C TYR A 99 -15.67 -4.17 -9.89
N SER A 100 -16.76 -4.91 -10.12
CA SER A 100 -16.79 -6.16 -10.90
C SER A 100 -16.54 -5.98 -12.40
N ASN A 101 -16.25 -4.77 -12.86
CA ASN A 101 -15.89 -4.46 -14.24
C ASN A 101 -14.42 -4.02 -14.35
N GLY A 102 -13.57 -4.48 -13.44
CA GLY A 102 -12.13 -4.20 -13.51
C GLY A 102 -11.77 -2.77 -13.16
N ARG A 103 -12.47 -2.15 -12.21
CA ARG A 103 -12.11 -0.79 -11.75
C ARG A 103 -11.68 -0.81 -10.29
N LEU A 104 -10.57 -0.15 -10.02
CA LEU A 104 -10.16 0.24 -8.67
C LEU A 104 -10.15 1.76 -8.60
N VAL A 105 -10.95 2.32 -7.70
CA VAL A 105 -11.14 3.75 -7.60
C VAL A 105 -10.71 4.27 -6.23
N PHE A 106 -9.75 5.19 -6.22
CA PHE A 106 -9.24 5.83 -5.00
C PHE A 106 -9.98 7.13 -4.70
N ASN A 107 -10.38 7.32 -3.44
CA ASN A 107 -10.97 8.57 -3.01
C ASN A 107 -9.88 9.59 -2.63
N LYS A 108 -9.65 10.60 -3.48
CA LYS A 108 -8.62 11.63 -3.26
C LYS A 108 -8.75 12.33 -1.90
N LYS A 109 -9.98 12.51 -1.42
CA LYS A 109 -10.28 13.22 -0.17
C LYS A 109 -9.91 12.44 1.09
N LYS A 110 -9.73 11.12 0.97
CA LYS A 110 -9.50 10.21 2.11
C LYS A 110 -8.21 9.43 2.01
N TYR A 111 -7.90 8.90 0.83
CA TYR A 111 -6.74 8.04 0.61
C TYR A 111 -5.42 8.78 0.90
N GLY A 112 -5.33 10.06 0.54
CA GLY A 112 -4.15 10.89 0.83
C GLY A 112 -3.99 11.35 2.29
N GLN A 113 -4.96 11.06 3.17
CA GLN A 113 -4.89 11.42 4.59
C GLN A 113 -4.27 10.31 5.47
N VAL A 114 -4.01 9.14 4.89
CA VAL A 114 -3.27 8.06 5.57
C VAL A 114 -1.78 8.27 5.33
N ILE A 115 -1.15 9.14 6.13
CA ILE A 115 0.30 9.32 6.17
C ILE A 115 0.74 9.11 7.62
N TYR A 116 1.78 8.28 7.77
CA TYR A 116 2.42 7.80 9.00
C TYR A 116 2.70 8.87 10.05
#